data_AF-A0AAD8SQH1-F1
#
_entry.id   AF-A0AAD8SQH1-F1
#
_cell.length_a   1.000
_cell.length_b   1.000
_cell.length_c   1.000
_cell.angle_alpha   90.00
_cell.angle_beta   90.00
_cell.angle_gamma   90.00
#
_symmetry.space_group_name_H-M   'P 1'
#
loop_
_entity.id
_entity.type
_entity.pdbx_description
1 polymer ?
#
loop_
_entity_poly.entity_id
_entity_poly.type
_entity_poly.pdbx_seq_one_letter_code
_entity_poly.pdbx_strand_id
1 'polypeptide(L)'
;MPFQLLDGATVDAPFMCNSNRHFVAVYDGFKVLKLQYKMQQQQRNPWSSTASLKKDPQYSMCIFLPDAYDGLRTLLHEITSRPGFVHDHLPSSKVKVCHFGVPKFKLEFLSNVTQILKDLGLVLPFCMGADLSDMMEADRSGLPLVVQDVFHKAVVEVNEEGTVAAAVTIMRIAPGCAPGMMGEPTVDFAADHPFAYFIVEETSGVILFAGHVVDPTDGKAPCVQDSLLRPRLEDSSCRS
;
A
#
# COMPACT_ATOMS: atom_id res chain seq x y z
N MET A 1 1.25 6.12 -20.66
CA MET A 1 0.43 7.33 -20.43
C MET A 1 1.28 8.25 -19.58
N PRO A 2 1.18 9.57 -19.74
CA PRO A 2 1.90 10.48 -18.87
C PRO A 2 1.36 10.34 -17.44
N PHE A 3 2.27 10.42 -16.47
CA PHE A 3 1.96 10.57 -15.06
C PHE A 3 2.44 11.97 -14.63
N GLN A 4 1.55 12.75 -14.01
CA GLN A 4 1.85 14.09 -13.54
C GLN A 4 2.47 14.02 -12.13
N LEU A 5 3.65 14.61 -11.98
CA LEU A 5 4.37 14.71 -10.70
C LEU A 5 3.84 15.89 -9.86
N LEU A 6 4.23 15.92 -8.58
CA LEU A 6 3.84 16.99 -7.65
C LEU A 6 4.37 18.38 -8.04
N ASP A 7 5.46 18.46 -8.81
CA ASP A 7 6.03 19.71 -9.32
C ASP A 7 5.38 20.18 -10.63
N GLY A 8 4.39 19.43 -11.14
CA GLY A 8 3.68 19.70 -12.38
C GLY A 8 4.38 19.15 -13.63
N ALA A 9 5.56 18.54 -13.51
CA ALA A 9 6.19 17.83 -14.61
C ALA A 9 5.44 16.55 -14.95
N THR A 10 5.69 15.99 -16.13
CA THR A 10 5.09 14.71 -16.55
C THR A 10 6.18 13.70 -16.89
N VAL A 11 6.01 12.46 -16.43
CA VAL A 11 6.87 11.33 -16.77
C VAL A 11 6.07 10.27 -17.52
N ASP A 12 6.69 9.62 -18.51
CA ASP A 12 6.06 8.48 -19.16
C ASP A 12 6.22 7.22 -18.30
N ALA A 13 5.10 6.65 -17.88
CA ALA A 13 5.08 5.40 -17.14
C ALA A 13 4.28 4.32 -17.89
N PRO A 14 4.62 3.03 -17.70
CA PRO A 14 3.80 1.92 -18.18
C PRO A 14 2.53 1.80 -17.33
N PHE A 15 1.36 1.75 -17.96
CA PHE A 15 0.08 1.59 -17.28
C PHE A 15 -0.54 0.23 -17.59
N MET A 16 -1.15 -0.38 -16.57
CA MET A 16 -2.12 -1.45 -16.73
C MET A 16 -3.45 -0.83 -17.20
N CYS A 17 -3.90 -1.23 -18.38
CA CYS A 17 -5.15 -0.75 -18.98
C CYS A 17 -6.06 -1.94 -19.32
N ASN A 18 -7.33 -1.89 -18.92
CA ASN A 18 -8.36 -2.84 -19.37
C ASN A 18 -9.76 -2.20 -19.30
N SER A 19 -10.59 -2.46 -20.31
CA SER A 19 -12.00 -2.09 -20.34
C SER A 19 -12.85 -3.21 -19.70
N ASN A 20 -12.92 -3.26 -18.37
CA ASN A 20 -13.72 -4.25 -17.65
C ASN A 20 -14.54 -3.61 -16.50
N ARG A 21 -15.29 -4.44 -15.77
CA ARG A 21 -15.96 -4.02 -14.54
C ARG A 21 -14.99 -4.11 -13.36
N HIS A 22 -14.77 -2.99 -12.67
CA HIS A 22 -13.88 -2.89 -11.53
C HIS A 22 -14.65 -2.49 -10.27
N PHE A 23 -14.13 -2.88 -9.10
CA PHE A 23 -14.65 -2.36 -7.83
C PHE A 23 -14.18 -0.92 -7.69
N VAL A 24 -15.06 0.03 -8.02
CA VAL A 24 -14.78 1.46 -7.92
C VAL A 24 -15.91 2.14 -7.17
N ALA A 25 -15.55 3.01 -6.22
CA ALA A 25 -16.45 3.94 -5.56
C ALA A 25 -15.96 5.37 -5.82
N VAL A 26 -16.91 6.31 -5.96
CA VAL A 26 -16.65 7.73 -6.19
C VAL A 26 -17.19 8.49 -4.99
N TYR A 27 -16.36 9.35 -4.42
CA TYR A 27 -16.69 10.21 -3.28
C TYR A 27 -16.45 11.66 -3.66
N ASP A 28 -16.82 12.58 -2.78
CA ASP A 28 -16.50 13.99 -2.96
C ASP A 28 -15.00 14.21 -2.83
N GLY A 29 -14.33 14.58 -3.92
CA GLY A 29 -12.90 14.90 -3.98
C GLY A 29 -11.94 13.73 -4.22
N PHE A 30 -12.42 12.48 -4.31
CA PHE A 30 -11.57 11.33 -4.60
C PHE A 30 -12.36 10.10 -5.07
N LYS A 31 -11.65 9.14 -5.68
CA LYS A 31 -12.15 7.82 -6.09
C LYS A 31 -11.36 6.72 -5.41
N VAL A 32 -12.00 5.57 -5.21
CA VAL A 32 -11.36 4.39 -4.64
C VAL A 32 -11.50 3.22 -5.60
N LEU A 33 -10.39 2.60 -5.98
CA LEU A 33 -10.33 1.37 -6.76
C LEU A 33 -9.88 0.22 -5.85
N LYS A 34 -10.54 -0.93 -5.93
CA LYS A 34 -10.13 -2.17 -5.27
C LYS A 34 -9.74 -3.25 -6.29
N LEU A 35 -8.51 -3.75 -6.18
CA LEU A 35 -7.92 -4.81 -6.98
C LEU A 35 -7.64 -6.02 -6.10
N GLN A 36 -8.44 -7.08 -6.27
CA GLN A 36 -8.30 -8.33 -5.52
C GLN A 36 -7.10 -9.13 -6.03
N TYR A 37 -6.27 -9.64 -5.12
CA TYR A 37 -5.23 -10.61 -5.45
C TYR A 37 -5.86 -11.99 -5.71
N LYS A 38 -5.48 -12.67 -6.79
CA LYS A 38 -5.85 -14.07 -6.98
C LYS A 38 -4.86 -14.95 -6.22
N MET A 39 -5.36 -15.69 -5.24
CA MET A 39 -4.59 -16.78 -4.64
C MET A 39 -4.62 -17.99 -5.58
N GLN A 40 -3.45 -18.54 -5.92
CA GLN A 40 -3.39 -19.88 -6.52
C GLN A 40 -3.93 -20.87 -5.49
N GLN A 41 -4.99 -21.58 -5.83
CA GLN A 41 -5.41 -22.74 -5.05
C GLN A 41 -4.23 -23.71 -5.02
N GLN A 42 -3.59 -23.87 -3.86
CA GLN A 42 -2.76 -25.05 -3.62
C GLN A 42 -3.63 -26.26 -3.94
N GLN A 43 -3.11 -27.20 -4.73
CA GLN A 43 -3.81 -28.45 -5.07
C GLN A 43 -4.32 -29.10 -3.77
N ARG A 44 -5.61 -28.91 -3.49
CA ARG A 44 -6.27 -29.50 -2.33
C ARG A 44 -6.21 -31.00 -2.53
N ASN A 45 -5.56 -31.69 -1.61
CA ASN A 45 -5.56 -33.14 -1.55
C ASN A 45 -7.03 -33.63 -1.45
N PRO A 46 -7.51 -34.48 -2.38
CA PRO A 46 -8.88 -34.98 -2.34
C PRO A 46 -9.24 -35.79 -1.09
N TRP A 47 -8.23 -36.18 -0.29
CA TRP A 47 -8.37 -37.05 0.89
C TRP A 47 -8.30 -36.32 2.24
N SER A 48 -8.15 -34.99 2.28
CA SER A 48 -8.23 -34.25 3.56
C SER A 48 -9.67 -34.08 3.99
N SER A 49 -10.18 -35.04 4.78
CA SER A 49 -11.50 -35.03 5.40
C SER A 49 -11.65 -34.08 6.59
N THR A 50 -10.60 -33.33 6.97
CA THR A 50 -10.78 -32.16 7.83
C THR A 50 -11.21 -30.99 6.96
N ALA A 51 -12.53 -30.85 6.79
CA ALA A 51 -13.14 -29.63 6.27
C ALA A 51 -12.82 -28.46 7.23
N SER A 52 -11.64 -27.86 7.08
CA SER A 52 -11.36 -26.57 7.68
C SER A 52 -12.30 -25.56 7.04
N LEU A 53 -13.30 -25.15 7.82
CA LEU A 53 -14.16 -23.97 7.61
C LEU A 53 -13.39 -22.64 7.54
N LYS A 54 -12.07 -22.66 7.30
CA LYS A 54 -11.28 -21.45 7.10
C LYS A 54 -11.37 -21.06 5.63
N LYS A 55 -12.13 -20.01 5.35
CA LYS A 55 -12.07 -19.29 4.08
C LYS A 55 -10.62 -18.86 3.87
N ASP A 56 -10.06 -19.12 2.69
CA ASP A 56 -8.72 -18.66 2.36
C ASP A 56 -8.67 -17.12 2.50
N PRO A 57 -7.60 -16.56 3.10
CA PRO A 57 -7.48 -15.12 3.27
C PRO A 57 -7.52 -14.44 1.90
N GLN A 58 -8.33 -13.40 1.80
CA GLN A 58 -8.49 -12.61 0.58
C GLN A 58 -7.72 -11.32 0.76
N TYR A 59 -6.86 -10.98 -0.18
CA TYR A 59 -6.10 -9.74 -0.14
C TYR A 59 -6.56 -8.82 -1.26
N SER A 60 -6.56 -7.52 -0.99
CA SER A 60 -6.88 -6.49 -1.98
C SER A 60 -5.93 -5.32 -1.88
N MET A 61 -5.45 -4.84 -3.03
CA MET A 61 -4.89 -3.50 -3.15
C MET A 61 -6.02 -2.49 -3.36
N CYS A 62 -6.05 -1.45 -2.55
CA CYS A 62 -7.02 -0.37 -2.59
C CYS A 62 -6.28 0.93 -2.93
N ILE A 63 -6.62 1.58 -4.04
CA ILE A 63 -6.01 2.82 -4.50
C ILE A 63 -6.99 3.96 -4.24
N PHE A 64 -6.54 4.96 -3.51
CA PHE A 64 -7.26 6.19 -3.18
C PHE A 64 -6.68 7.32 -4.04
N LEU A 65 -7.43 7.69 -5.07
CA LEU A 65 -7.03 8.65 -6.09
C LEU A 65 -7.79 9.96 -5.87
N PRO A 66 -7.13 11.05 -5.45
CA PRO A 66 -7.75 12.38 -5.41
C PRO A 66 -8.31 12.78 -6.79
N ASP A 67 -9.32 13.66 -6.82
CA ASP A 67 -9.76 14.24 -8.10
C ASP A 67 -8.80 15.34 -8.59
N ALA A 68 -8.12 16.02 -7.66
CA ALA A 68 -7.14 17.06 -7.95
C ALA A 68 -5.72 16.49 -7.99
N TYR A 69 -4.92 16.93 -8.98
CA TYR A 69 -3.53 16.50 -9.18
C TYR A 69 -2.62 16.67 -7.95
N ASP A 70 -2.83 17.72 -7.15
CA ASP A 70 -2.10 18.03 -5.92
C ASP A 70 -2.87 17.63 -4.64
N GLY A 71 -4.01 16.94 -4.79
CA GLY A 71 -4.94 16.62 -3.71
C GLY A 71 -4.47 15.55 -2.73
N LEU A 72 -3.36 14.85 -3.01
CA LEU A 72 -2.88 13.73 -2.19
C LEU A 72 -2.65 14.13 -0.73
N ARG A 73 -2.08 15.31 -0.47
CA ARG A 73 -1.80 15.77 0.90
C ARG A 73 -3.09 15.95 1.71
N THR A 74 -4.12 16.54 1.08
CA THR A 74 -5.44 16.72 1.70
C THR A 74 -6.09 15.37 1.98
N LEU A 75 -6.00 14.43 1.03
CA LEU A 75 -6.55 13.09 1.20
C LEU A 75 -5.85 12.31 2.34
N LEU A 76 -4.53 12.42 2.47
CA LEU A 76 -3.78 11.79 3.57
C LEU A 76 -4.17 12.37 4.93
N HIS A 77 -4.44 13.68 5.01
CA HIS A 77 -4.96 14.30 6.23
C HIS A 77 -6.33 13.74 6.62
N GLU A 78 -7.25 13.55 5.67
CA GLU A 78 -8.55 12.91 5.92
C GLU A 78 -8.40 11.46 6.40
N ILE A 79 -7.54 10.67 5.74
CA ILE A 79 -7.27 9.28 6.12
C ILE A 79 -6.73 9.18 7.55
N THR A 80 -5.79 10.06 7.93
CA THR A 80 -5.12 10.00 9.23
C THR A 80 -5.93 10.60 10.37
N SER A 81 -6.81 11.55 10.08
CA SER A 81 -7.65 12.21 11.11
C SER A 81 -8.89 11.40 11.50
N ARG A 82 -9.32 10.44 10.67
CA ARG A 82 -10.56 9.68 10.85
C ARG A 82 -10.28 8.17 10.99
N PRO A 83 -10.40 7.61 12.21
CA PRO A 83 -10.31 6.16 12.39
C PRO A 83 -11.31 5.42 11.51
N GLY A 84 -10.89 4.33 10.88
CA GLY A 84 -11.75 3.53 10.01
C GLY A 84 -11.94 4.07 8.58
N PHE A 85 -11.41 5.26 8.25
CA PHE A 85 -11.60 5.89 6.94
C PHE A 85 -11.30 4.94 5.78
N VAL A 86 -10.20 4.19 5.83
CA VAL A 86 -9.84 3.25 4.76
C VAL A 86 -10.95 2.21 4.56
N HIS A 87 -11.45 1.58 5.63
CA HIS A 87 -12.46 0.53 5.55
C HIS A 87 -13.82 1.04 5.10
N ASP A 88 -14.23 2.22 5.59
CA ASP A 88 -15.53 2.82 5.29
C ASP A 88 -15.69 3.19 3.81
N HIS A 89 -14.58 3.40 3.10
CA HIS A 89 -14.59 3.84 1.70
C HIS A 89 -14.30 2.72 0.69
N LEU A 90 -14.11 1.46 1.13
CA LEU A 90 -13.81 0.36 0.22
C LEU A 90 -15.03 -0.03 -0.64
N PRO A 91 -14.88 -0.12 -1.97
CA PRO A 91 -15.98 -0.53 -2.84
C PRO A 91 -16.37 -2.01 -2.65
N SER A 92 -17.68 -2.25 -2.57
CA SER A 92 -18.28 -3.59 -2.46
C SER A 92 -18.93 -4.11 -3.75
N SER A 93 -19.14 -3.23 -4.75
CA SER A 93 -19.76 -3.57 -6.04
C SER A 93 -18.87 -3.22 -7.22
N LYS A 94 -19.00 -3.98 -8.33
CA LYS A 94 -18.29 -3.69 -9.58
C LYS A 94 -19.12 -2.79 -10.51
N VAL A 95 -18.50 -1.74 -11.03
CA VAL A 95 -19.08 -0.81 -12.03
C VAL A 95 -18.32 -0.89 -13.34
N LYS A 96 -18.94 -0.50 -14.44
CA LYS A 96 -18.29 -0.42 -15.75
C LYS A 96 -17.32 0.76 -15.78
N VAL A 97 -16.05 0.50 -16.11
CA VAL A 97 -15.02 1.54 -16.25
C VAL A 97 -14.69 1.73 -17.73
N CYS A 98 -14.83 2.96 -18.23
CA CYS A 98 -14.56 3.28 -19.64
C CYS A 98 -13.07 3.52 -19.87
N HIS A 99 -12.49 4.44 -19.12
CA HIS A 99 -11.06 4.70 -19.10
C HIS A 99 -10.45 4.17 -17.79
N PHE A 100 -9.68 3.09 -17.90
CA PHE A 100 -8.96 2.48 -16.78
C PHE A 100 -7.46 2.58 -17.00
N GLY A 101 -6.75 3.11 -16.00
CA GLY A 101 -5.29 3.15 -15.99
C GLY A 101 -4.76 3.12 -14.57
N VAL A 102 -3.88 2.16 -14.29
CA VAL A 102 -3.07 2.13 -13.06
C VAL A 102 -1.61 1.95 -13.46
N PRO A 103 -0.68 2.83 -13.04
CA PRO A 103 0.71 2.69 -13.40
C PRO A 103 1.28 1.41 -12.79
N LYS A 104 2.16 0.74 -13.52
CA LYS A 104 3.02 -0.29 -12.94
C LYS A 104 4.11 0.42 -12.16
N PHE A 105 4.41 -0.05 -10.97
CA PHE A 105 5.45 0.52 -10.14
C PHE A 105 6.08 -0.54 -9.26
N LYS A 106 7.30 -0.27 -8.85
CA LYS A 106 8.00 -1.02 -7.83
C LYS A 106 8.58 -0.04 -6.83
N LEU A 107 8.17 -0.15 -5.58
CA LEU A 107 8.65 0.68 -4.49
C LEU A 107 9.44 -0.17 -3.52
N GLU A 108 10.62 0.31 -3.14
CA GLU A 108 11.44 -0.26 -2.08
C GLU A 108 11.66 0.80 -1.00
N PHE A 109 11.30 0.45 0.23
CA PHE A 109 11.51 1.26 1.41
C PHE A 109 12.48 0.53 2.33
N LEU A 110 13.51 1.23 2.78
CA LEU A 110 14.43 0.78 3.82
C LEU A 110 14.77 1.98 4.69
N SER A 111 14.43 1.93 5.97
CA SER A 111 14.74 3.02 6.90
C SER A 111 14.95 2.53 8.32
N ASN A 112 15.79 3.26 9.07
CA ASN A 112 15.82 3.18 10.52
C ASN A 112 14.64 3.99 11.06
N VAL A 113 13.66 3.30 11.65
CA VAL A 113 12.40 3.90 12.14
C VAL A 113 12.45 4.22 13.63
N THR A 114 13.61 4.09 14.28
CA THR A 114 13.78 4.32 15.72
C THR A 114 13.31 5.71 16.13
N GLN A 115 13.74 6.75 15.41
CA GLN A 115 13.34 8.12 15.75
C GLN A 115 11.84 8.34 15.54
N ILE A 116 11.26 7.78 14.47
CA ILE A 116 9.82 7.85 14.20
C ILE A 116 9.02 7.20 15.33
N LEU A 117 9.44 6.03 15.82
CA LEU A 117 8.80 5.35 16.95
C LEU A 117 8.87 6.19 18.24
N LYS A 118 10.02 6.82 18.50
CA LYS A 118 10.19 7.74 19.65
C LYS A 118 9.27 8.96 19.54
N ASP A 119 9.19 9.55 18.35
CA ASP A 119 8.32 10.72 18.07
C ASP A 119 6.83 10.36 18.22
N LEU A 120 6.46 9.10 17.98
CA LEU A 120 5.12 8.55 18.24
C LEU A 120 4.87 8.19 19.72
N GLY A 121 5.85 8.37 20.60
CA GLY A 121 5.74 8.14 22.04
C GLY A 121 6.32 6.81 22.53
N LEU A 122 6.83 5.94 21.65
CA LEU A 122 7.52 4.72 22.05
C LEU A 122 8.98 5.02 22.40
N VAL A 123 9.19 5.51 23.63
CA VAL A 123 10.53 5.95 24.10
C VAL A 123 11.21 4.90 24.98
N LEU A 124 10.46 4.27 25.90
CA LEU A 124 11.01 3.41 26.96
C LEU A 124 11.96 2.31 26.47
N PRO A 125 11.66 1.54 25.40
CA PRO A 125 12.55 0.47 24.95
C PRO A 125 13.94 0.94 24.52
N PHE A 126 14.10 2.22 24.20
CA PHE A 126 15.34 2.81 23.66
C PHE A 126 16.18 3.54 24.72
N CYS A 127 15.81 3.46 26.00
CA CYS A 127 16.45 4.17 27.09
C CYS A 127 17.01 3.20 28.13
N MET A 128 17.97 3.66 28.94
CA MET A 128 18.57 2.85 30.02
C MET A 128 17.56 2.39 31.10
N GLY A 129 16.37 2.99 31.14
CA GLY A 129 15.26 2.57 32.00
C GLY A 129 14.31 1.55 31.35
N ALA A 130 14.68 0.96 30.21
CA ALA A 130 13.90 -0.10 29.58
C ALA A 130 13.82 -1.33 30.48
N ASP A 131 12.62 -1.86 30.67
CA ASP A 131 12.41 -3.18 31.26
C ASP A 131 12.20 -4.20 30.13
N LEU A 132 13.28 -4.87 29.76
CA LEU A 132 13.30 -5.96 28.77
C LEU A 132 13.75 -7.28 29.42
N SER A 133 13.46 -7.44 30.72
CA SER A 133 13.91 -8.59 31.53
C SER A 133 13.41 -9.95 31.01
N ASP A 134 12.23 -9.99 30.39
CA ASP A 134 11.68 -11.20 29.77
C ASP A 134 12.38 -11.61 28.46
N MET A 135 13.22 -10.74 27.87
CA MET A 135 13.92 -11.04 26.61
C MET A 135 15.22 -11.81 26.82
N MET A 136 15.88 -11.64 27.96
CA MET A 136 17.19 -12.22 28.25
C MET A 136 17.40 -12.35 29.76
N GLU A 137 17.95 -13.49 30.19
CA GLU A 137 18.42 -13.66 31.55
C GLU A 137 19.46 -12.59 31.91
N ALA A 138 19.34 -12.01 33.11
CA ALA A 138 20.26 -10.98 33.56
C ALA A 138 21.71 -11.50 33.54
N ASP A 139 22.57 -10.87 32.74
CA ASP A 139 23.99 -11.15 32.79
C ASP A 139 24.62 -10.48 34.02
N ARG A 140 25.84 -10.90 34.37
CA ARG A 140 26.56 -10.32 35.53
C ARG A 140 27.11 -8.91 35.24
N SER A 141 26.86 -8.33 34.07
CA SER A 141 27.38 -7.01 33.69
C SER A 141 26.61 -5.87 34.37
N GLY A 142 25.35 -6.12 34.74
CA GLY A 142 24.47 -5.10 35.33
C GLY A 142 24.09 -3.98 34.37
N LEU A 143 24.36 -4.13 33.07
CA LEU A 143 23.96 -3.18 32.04
C LEU A 143 22.50 -3.45 31.62
N PRO A 144 21.65 -2.41 31.50
CA PRO A 144 20.28 -2.57 31.03
C PRO A 144 20.27 -2.98 29.55
N LEU A 145 19.41 -3.93 29.21
CA LEU A 145 19.14 -4.28 27.82
C LEU A 145 18.26 -3.18 27.21
N VAL A 146 18.68 -2.64 26.07
CA VAL A 146 17.95 -1.58 25.35
C VAL A 146 17.86 -1.92 23.87
N VAL A 147 16.78 -1.47 23.22
CA VAL A 147 16.67 -1.47 21.77
C VAL A 147 17.54 -0.34 21.23
N GLN A 148 18.54 -0.68 20.42
CA GLN A 148 19.41 0.32 19.81
C GLN A 148 18.75 0.90 18.55
N ASP A 149 18.44 0.04 17.59
CA ASP A 149 17.90 0.44 16.29
C ASP A 149 16.79 -0.52 15.82
N VAL A 150 15.79 0.05 15.14
CA VAL A 150 14.75 -0.70 14.44
C VAL A 150 14.82 -0.37 12.96
N PHE A 151 15.18 -1.35 12.15
CA PHE A 151 15.20 -1.23 10.69
C PHE A 151 13.95 -1.87 10.08
N HIS A 152 13.23 -1.12 9.25
CA HIS A 152 12.08 -1.62 8.51
C HIS A 152 12.38 -1.61 7.01
N LYS A 153 12.21 -2.78 6.37
CA LYS A 153 12.33 -2.96 4.92
C LYS A 153 11.01 -3.47 4.34
N ALA A 154 10.51 -2.80 3.32
CA ALA A 154 9.30 -3.19 2.60
C ALA A 154 9.51 -3.03 1.09
N VAL A 155 8.93 -3.96 0.32
CA VAL A 155 8.93 -3.90 -1.15
C VAL A 155 7.52 -4.16 -1.63
N VAL A 156 7.01 -3.28 -2.47
CA VAL A 156 5.72 -3.42 -3.15
C VAL A 156 5.96 -3.37 -4.65
N GLU A 157 5.52 -4.39 -5.36
CA GLU A 157 5.58 -4.44 -6.81
C GLU A 157 4.16 -4.61 -7.36
N VAL A 158 3.73 -3.64 -8.16
CA VAL A 158 2.46 -3.65 -8.87
C VAL A 158 2.78 -3.77 -10.35
N ASN A 159 2.51 -4.93 -10.88
CA ASN A 159 2.57 -5.22 -12.30
C ASN A 159 1.27 -5.91 -12.70
N GLU A 160 1.18 -6.29 -13.96
CA GLU A 160 0.11 -7.17 -14.38
C GLU A 160 0.16 -8.44 -13.53
N GLU A 161 1.03 -9.39 -13.77
CA GLU A 161 0.96 -10.75 -13.20
C GLU A 161 0.55 -10.85 -11.71
N GLY A 162 1.13 -10.02 -10.84
CA GLY A 162 0.85 -9.93 -9.41
C GLY A 162 -0.55 -9.43 -9.05
N THR A 163 -1.17 -8.64 -9.92
CA THR A 163 -2.56 -8.17 -9.80
C THR A 163 -3.49 -8.86 -10.83
N VAL A 164 -2.93 -9.53 -11.84
CA VAL A 164 -3.55 -9.85 -13.15
C VAL A 164 -3.81 -11.31 -13.38
N ALA A 165 -3.53 -12.14 -12.38
CA ALA A 165 -4.46 -13.22 -12.19
C ALA A 165 -5.90 -12.60 -12.08
N ALA A 166 -6.18 -11.44 -11.45
CA ALA A 166 -7.54 -10.87 -11.41
C ALA A 166 -8.04 -10.07 -12.63
N ALA A 167 -7.18 -9.61 -13.55
CA ALA A 167 -7.57 -8.65 -14.59
C ALA A 167 -7.36 -9.06 -16.07
N VAL A 168 -6.80 -10.25 -16.40
CA VAL A 168 -6.84 -10.71 -17.81
C VAL A 168 -8.23 -11.23 -18.13
N THR A 169 -9.06 -10.39 -18.69
CA THR A 169 -10.07 -10.83 -19.67
C THR A 169 -9.96 -9.84 -20.81
N ILE A 170 -9.18 -10.20 -21.83
CA ILE A 170 -9.07 -9.43 -23.06
C ILE A 170 -10.37 -9.67 -23.84
N MET A 171 -11.30 -8.72 -23.82
CA MET A 171 -12.44 -8.74 -24.71
C MET A 171 -12.11 -7.88 -25.94
N ARG A 172 -11.96 -8.53 -27.11
CA ARG A 172 -11.94 -7.83 -28.40
C ARG A 172 -13.37 -7.43 -28.74
N ILE A 173 -13.69 -6.14 -28.68
CA ILE A 173 -14.98 -5.63 -29.17
C ILE A 173 -14.79 -5.18 -30.62
N ALA A 174 -15.55 -5.78 -31.54
CA ALA A 174 -15.70 -5.27 -32.90
C ALA A 174 -16.66 -4.07 -32.89
N PRO A 175 -16.46 -3.04 -33.72
CA PRO A 175 -17.35 -1.87 -33.73
C PRO A 175 -18.68 -2.25 -34.37
N GLY A 176 -19.73 -2.37 -33.56
CA GLY A 176 -21.12 -2.52 -34.00
C GLY A 176 -21.93 -1.31 -33.57
N CYS A 177 -22.38 -0.50 -34.53
CA CYS A 177 -23.29 0.61 -34.28
C CYS A 177 -24.67 0.08 -33.88
N ALA A 178 -25.10 0.36 -32.65
CA ALA A 178 -26.50 0.23 -32.24
C ALA A 178 -26.91 1.50 -31.46
N PRO A 179 -27.94 2.23 -31.91
CA PRO A 179 -28.45 3.39 -31.18
C PRO A 179 -29.46 2.94 -30.11
N GLY A 180 -29.33 3.47 -28.89
CA GLY A 180 -30.41 3.45 -27.89
C GLY A 180 -30.33 2.36 -26.81
N MET A 181 -29.51 2.59 -25.78
CA MET A 181 -29.85 2.25 -24.40
C MET A 181 -29.34 3.41 -23.53
N MET A 182 -30.15 3.88 -22.57
CA MET A 182 -29.64 4.72 -21.48
C MET A 182 -28.45 3.98 -20.86
N GLY A 183 -27.24 4.44 -21.15
CA GLY A 183 -26.02 3.75 -20.74
C GLY A 183 -25.94 3.70 -19.22
N GLU A 184 -25.59 2.53 -18.66
CA GLU A 184 -25.13 2.48 -17.26
C GLU A 184 -24.12 3.62 -17.04
N PRO A 185 -24.22 4.40 -15.94
CA PRO A 185 -23.24 5.43 -15.66
C PRO A 185 -21.84 4.81 -15.66
N THR A 186 -20.99 5.27 -16.57
CA THR A 186 -19.62 4.79 -16.72
C THR A 186 -18.70 5.67 -15.91
N VAL A 187 -17.82 5.05 -15.12
CA VAL A 187 -16.81 5.76 -14.32
C VAL A 187 -15.47 5.70 -15.04
N ASP A 188 -14.68 6.76 -14.93
CA ASP A 188 -13.28 6.77 -15.35
C ASP A 188 -12.37 6.72 -14.12
N PHE A 189 -11.35 5.87 -14.19
CA PHE A 189 -10.33 5.70 -13.17
C PHE A 189 -8.95 5.63 -13.83
N ALA A 190 -8.27 6.76 -13.91
CA ALA A 190 -6.88 6.85 -14.35
C ALA A 190 -6.03 7.40 -13.21
N ALA A 191 -5.20 6.56 -12.62
CA ALA A 191 -4.26 6.94 -11.58
C ALA A 191 -3.00 7.57 -12.21
N ASP A 192 -3.20 8.69 -12.91
CA ASP A 192 -2.19 9.42 -13.69
C ASP A 192 -1.50 10.54 -12.90
N HIS A 193 -1.68 10.56 -11.58
CA HIS A 193 -1.10 11.55 -10.66
C HIS A 193 -1.06 10.99 -9.23
N PRO A 194 -0.47 11.69 -8.25
CA PRO A 194 -0.16 11.12 -6.95
C PRO A 194 -1.37 10.57 -6.19
N PHE A 195 -1.24 9.33 -5.73
CA PHE A 195 -2.31 8.58 -5.07
C PHE A 195 -1.80 7.83 -3.84
N ALA A 196 -2.70 7.51 -2.92
CA ALA A 196 -2.42 6.61 -1.79
C ALA A 196 -2.85 5.18 -2.13
N TYR A 197 -2.18 4.19 -1.53
CA TYR A 197 -2.56 2.79 -1.66
C TYR A 197 -2.49 2.05 -0.32
N PHE A 198 -3.34 1.02 -0.20
CA PHE A 198 -3.39 0.12 0.93
C PHE A 198 -3.50 -1.32 0.45
N ILE A 199 -2.78 -2.25 1.09
CA ILE A 199 -2.97 -3.68 0.90
C ILE A 199 -3.66 -4.21 2.14
N VAL A 200 -4.86 -4.74 1.97
CA VAL A 200 -5.74 -5.14 3.08
C VAL A 200 -6.03 -6.63 2.99
N GLU A 201 -5.99 -7.32 4.13
CA GLU A 201 -6.57 -8.66 4.28
C GLU A 201 -8.07 -8.51 4.60
N GLU A 202 -8.93 -8.93 3.67
CA GLU A 202 -10.37 -8.62 3.68
C GLU A 202 -11.13 -9.32 4.81
N THR A 203 -10.61 -10.40 5.41
CA THR A 203 -11.34 -11.16 6.45
C THR A 203 -11.23 -10.50 7.82
N SER A 204 -10.02 -10.09 8.21
CA SER A 204 -9.70 -9.44 9.48
C SER A 204 -9.75 -7.92 9.39
N GLY A 205 -9.64 -7.35 8.19
CA GLY A 205 -9.50 -5.92 7.97
C GLY A 205 -8.08 -5.41 8.25
N VAL A 206 -7.09 -6.28 8.50
CA VAL A 206 -5.73 -5.83 8.76
C VAL A 206 -5.13 -5.16 7.51
N ILE A 207 -4.59 -3.95 7.68
CA ILE A 207 -3.78 -3.26 6.68
C ILE A 207 -2.35 -3.81 6.77
N LEU A 208 -1.91 -4.48 5.71
CA LEU A 208 -0.57 -5.07 5.60
C LEU A 208 0.46 -4.05 5.10
N PHE A 209 0.06 -3.23 4.14
CA PHE A 209 0.89 -2.17 3.57
C PHE A 209 0.05 -0.91 3.41
N ALA A 210 0.69 0.23 3.65
CA ALA A 210 0.17 1.55 3.36
C ALA A 210 1.30 2.37 2.73
N GLY A 211 0.97 3.14 1.71
CA GLY A 211 1.93 4.00 1.06
C GLY A 211 1.28 4.96 0.08
N HIS A 212 2.10 5.72 -0.62
CA HIS A 212 1.66 6.58 -1.71
C HIS A 212 2.63 6.50 -2.86
N VAL A 213 2.14 6.78 -4.06
CA VAL A 213 2.94 6.88 -5.28
C VAL A 213 2.93 8.35 -5.68
N VAL A 214 4.10 8.98 -5.72
CA VAL A 214 4.30 10.36 -6.23
C VAL A 214 5.08 10.38 -7.55
N ASP A 215 5.85 9.32 -7.81
CA ASP A 215 6.50 9.02 -9.08
C ASP A 215 6.53 7.49 -9.25
N PRO A 216 5.83 6.92 -10.24
CA PRO A 216 5.82 5.47 -10.47
C PRO A 216 7.12 4.95 -11.14
N THR A 217 7.99 5.84 -11.62
CA THR A 217 9.26 5.50 -12.29
C THR A 217 10.44 5.46 -11.33
N ASP A 218 10.29 6.02 -10.13
CA ASP A 218 11.32 6.07 -9.10
C ASP A 218 11.43 4.74 -8.33
N GLY A 219 11.76 3.68 -9.05
CA GLY A 219 12.02 2.35 -8.48
C GLY A 219 13.35 2.25 -7.75
N LYS A 220 13.93 3.37 -7.31
CA LYS A 220 15.19 3.42 -6.58
C LYS A 220 14.91 3.87 -5.15
N ALA A 221 15.38 3.06 -4.20
CA ALA A 221 15.43 3.45 -2.81
C ALA A 221 16.05 4.86 -2.68
N PRO A 222 15.61 5.72 -1.75
CA PRO A 222 16.49 6.78 -1.30
C PRO A 222 17.78 6.10 -0.84
N CYS A 223 18.89 6.41 -1.51
CA CYS A 223 20.22 6.00 -1.07
C CYS A 223 20.40 6.50 0.36
N VAL A 224 20.19 5.61 1.35
CA VAL A 224 20.80 5.80 2.66
C VAL A 224 22.29 5.73 2.38
N GLN A 225 22.98 6.85 2.62
CA GLN A 225 24.43 6.88 2.57
C GLN A 225 24.95 5.73 3.45
N ASP A 226 25.66 4.81 2.80
CA ASP A 226 26.27 3.60 3.36
C ASP A 226 27.47 3.97 4.26
N SER A 227 27.24 4.80 5.28
CA SER A 227 28.29 5.35 6.15
C SER A 227 28.06 5.16 7.65
N LEU A 228 26.97 4.50 8.08
CA LEU A 228 26.68 4.29 9.50
C LEU A 228 26.56 2.82 9.94
N LEU A 229 27.30 1.92 9.30
CA LEU A 229 27.62 0.59 9.84
C LEU A 229 28.95 0.56 10.64
N ARG A 230 29.43 1.72 11.11
CA ARG A 230 30.51 1.78 12.12
C ARG A 230 29.97 2.39 13.41
N PRO A 231 30.01 1.66 14.54
CA PRO A 231 29.63 2.24 15.82
C PRO A 231 30.63 3.36 16.16
N ARG A 232 30.14 4.61 16.19
CA ARG A 232 30.82 5.70 16.89
C ARG A 232 30.35 5.67 18.34
N LEU A 233 31.23 5.22 19.21
CA LEU A 233 31.18 5.50 20.64
C LEU A 233 31.43 6.99 20.83
N GLU A 234 30.38 7.79 21.03
CA GLU A 234 30.53 9.12 21.65
C GLU A 234 29.40 9.34 22.66
N ASP A 235 29.82 9.47 23.92
CA ASP A 235 29.04 9.85 25.09
C ASP A 235 28.23 11.12 24.81
N SER A 236 26.93 11.09 25.12
CA SER A 236 26.16 12.31 25.33
C SER A 236 25.22 12.17 26.52
N SER A 237 25.67 12.80 27.59
CA SER A 237 24.95 13.11 28.82
C SER A 237 23.55 13.67 28.53
N CYS A 238 22.52 12.96 28.98
CA CYS A 238 21.20 13.54 29.19
C CYS A 238 21.28 14.44 30.43
N ARG A 239 21.03 15.74 30.26
CA ARG A 239 20.82 16.66 31.37
C ARG A 239 19.38 16.52 31.87
N SER A 240 19.32 16.22 33.16
CA SER A 240 18.30 16.39 34.21
C SER A 240 16.87 16.74 33.84
#